data_AF-A0A843HKY6-F1
#
_entry.id   AF-A0A843HKY6-F1
#
_cell.length_a   1.000
_cell.length_b   1.000
_cell.length_c   1.000
_cell.angle_alpha   90.00
_cell.angle_beta   90.00
_cell.angle_gamma   90.00
#
_symmetry.space_group_name_H-M   'P 1'
#
loop_
_entity.id
_entity.type
_entity.pdbx_description
1 polymer ?
#
loop_
_entity_poly.entity_id
_entity_poly.type
_entity_poly.pdbx_seq_one_letter_code
_entity_poly.pdbx_strand_id
1 'polypeptide(L)'
;MDKWIPVSERLPKDGTYLVTVERIDGAPRIDMKSFAEDLNKVDEFDFPKHKCGWYDYDSEYGYWEDTKVIAWIALPKPYALQESEDKE
;
A
#
# COMPACT_ATOMS: atom_id res chain seq x y z
N MET A 1 -7.71 -13.33 -14.33
CA MET A 1 -7.55 -13.68 -12.90
C MET A 1 -6.53 -12.72 -12.34
N ASP A 2 -6.94 -11.92 -11.37
CA ASP A 2 -5.99 -11.09 -10.64
C ASP A 2 -5.04 -12.03 -9.88
N LYS A 3 -3.74 -11.89 -10.15
CA LYS A 3 -2.68 -12.68 -9.53
C LYS A 3 -1.97 -11.85 -8.48
N TRP A 4 -1.51 -12.48 -7.41
CA TRP A 4 -0.58 -11.85 -6.48
C TRP A 4 0.74 -11.53 -7.21
N ILE A 5 1.23 -10.31 -7.03
CA ILE A 5 2.49 -9.81 -7.60
C ILE A 5 3.48 -9.62 -6.46
N PRO A 6 4.59 -10.38 -6.42
CA PRO A 6 5.65 -10.16 -5.44
C PRO A 6 6.22 -8.75 -5.54
N VAL A 7 6.51 -8.12 -4.40
CA VAL A 7 7.13 -6.78 -4.37
C VAL A 7 8.50 -6.79 -5.06
N SER A 8 9.21 -7.93 -5.01
CA SER A 8 10.47 -8.16 -5.70
C SER A 8 10.35 -8.28 -7.22
N GLU A 9 9.16 -8.59 -7.75
CA GLU A 9 8.89 -8.61 -9.20
C GLU A 9 8.60 -7.19 -9.69
N ARG A 10 7.69 -6.48 -9.02
CA ARG A 10 7.26 -5.14 -9.41
C ARG A 10 6.51 -4.42 -8.29
N LEU A 11 6.72 -3.12 -8.17
CA LEU A 11 5.94 -2.21 -7.32
C LEU A 11 4.65 -1.74 -8.04
N PRO A 12 3.54 -1.51 -7.31
CA PRO A 12 2.35 -0.93 -7.89
C PRO A 12 2.52 0.57 -8.16
N LYS A 13 1.44 1.22 -8.62
CA LYS A 13 1.32 2.68 -8.65
C LYS A 13 0.69 3.18 -7.35
N ASP A 14 0.62 4.50 -7.20
CA ASP A 14 -0.07 5.13 -6.07
C ASP A 14 -1.49 4.57 -5.94
N GLY A 15 -1.87 4.15 -4.72
CA GLY A 15 -3.21 3.62 -4.45
C GLY A 15 -3.25 2.63 -3.30
N THR A 16 -4.43 2.03 -3.11
CA THR A 16 -4.69 1.04 -2.05
C THR A 16 -4.83 -0.36 -2.64
N TYR A 17 -4.23 -1.34 -1.98
CA TYR A 17 -4.13 -2.72 -2.47
C TYR A 17 -4.40 -3.72 -1.33
N LEU A 18 -4.81 -4.93 -1.71
CA LEU A 18 -4.65 -6.08 -0.82
C LEU A 18 -3.19 -6.51 -0.86
N VAL A 19 -2.61 -6.76 0.32
CA VAL A 19 -1.22 -7.14 0.48
C VAL A 19 -1.08 -8.39 1.34
N THR A 20 -0.01 -9.16 1.13
CA THR A 20 0.45 -10.14 2.11
C THR A 20 1.60 -9.57 2.91
N VAL A 21 1.53 -9.65 4.25
CA VAL A 21 2.58 -9.15 5.16
C VAL A 21 3.25 -10.28 5.93
N GLU A 22 4.57 -10.21 6.06
CA GLU A 22 5.33 -11.13 6.91
C GLU A 22 5.14 -10.75 8.38
N ARG A 23 4.80 -11.74 9.22
CA ARG A 23 4.71 -11.54 10.68
C ARG A 23 5.68 -12.43 11.43
N ILE A 24 5.90 -12.06 12.69
CA ILE A 24 6.86 -12.68 13.61
C ILE A 24 6.51 -14.15 13.88
N ASP A 25 5.22 -14.53 13.76
CA ASP A 25 4.73 -15.90 13.92
C ASP A 25 4.91 -16.77 12.67
N GLY A 26 5.46 -16.22 11.58
CA GLY A 26 5.71 -16.92 10.32
C GLY A 26 4.47 -17.18 9.46
N ALA A 27 3.28 -16.76 9.90
CA ALA A 27 2.05 -16.91 9.13
C ALA A 27 1.75 -15.62 8.35
N PRO A 28 1.74 -15.63 7.00
CA PRO A 28 1.40 -14.45 6.22
C PRO A 28 -0.06 -14.07 6.45
N ARG A 29 -0.31 -12.77 6.65
CA ARG A 29 -1.67 -12.21 6.73
C ARG A 29 -2.00 -11.41 5.49
N ILE A 30 -3.27 -11.43 5.09
CA ILE A 30 -3.80 -10.50 4.10
C ILE A 30 -4.27 -9.25 4.83
N ASP A 31 -3.81 -8.09 4.36
CA ASP A 31 -4.20 -6.78 4.87
C ASP A 31 -4.50 -5.83 3.70
N MET A 32 -5.05 -4.65 3.99
CA MET A 32 -5.13 -3.55 3.05
C MET A 32 -4.06 -2.51 3.40
N LYS A 33 -3.26 -2.11 2.41
CA LYS A 33 -2.24 -1.05 2.58
C LYS A 33 -2.24 -0.11 1.39
N SER A 34 -1.81 1.11 1.64
CA SER A 34 -1.58 2.09 0.58
C SER A 34 -0.12 2.06 0.13
N PHE A 35 0.12 2.33 -1.14
CA PHE A 35 1.44 2.51 -1.72
C PHE A 35 1.55 3.92 -2.29
N ALA A 36 2.74 4.51 -2.15
CA ALA A 36 3.11 5.74 -2.83
C ALA A 36 4.46 5.59 -3.53
N GLU A 37 4.60 6.12 -4.74
CA GLU A 37 5.84 6.28 -5.49
C GLU A 37 6.75 7.33 -4.83
N ASP A 38 6.17 8.23 -4.04
CA ASP A 38 6.88 9.22 -3.22
C ASP A 38 6.16 9.41 -1.88
N LEU A 39 6.61 8.71 -0.83
CA LEU A 39 6.03 8.80 0.51
C LEU A 39 6.07 10.22 1.09
N ASN A 40 7.05 11.04 0.70
CA ASN A 40 7.13 12.42 1.16
C ASN A 40 5.91 13.27 0.73
N LYS A 41 5.24 12.90 -0.38
CA LYS A 41 4.00 13.55 -0.81
C LYS A 41 2.77 13.10 -0.03
N VAL A 42 2.85 11.97 0.67
CA VAL A 42 1.80 11.51 1.59
C VAL A 42 1.87 12.35 2.86
N ASP A 43 3.04 12.38 3.48
CA ASP A 43 3.33 13.20 4.64
C ASP A 43 4.84 13.44 4.74
N GLU A 44 5.27 14.70 4.68
CA GLU A 44 6.70 15.04 4.69
C GLU A 44 7.36 14.87 6.07
N PHE A 45 6.56 14.96 7.13
CA PHE A 45 7.04 14.90 8.50
C PHE A 45 7.28 13.45 8.91
N ASP A 46 6.33 12.56 8.60
CA ASP A 46 6.43 11.12 8.86
C ASP A 46 7.35 10.43 7.84
N PHE A 47 7.44 10.95 6.60
CA PHE A 47 8.29 10.41 5.54
C PHE A 47 9.29 11.43 4.96
N PRO A 48 10.33 11.80 5.72
CA PRO A 48 11.30 12.82 5.29
C PRO A 48 12.26 12.37 4.19
N LYS A 49 12.20 11.09 3.78
CA LYS A 49 13.04 10.53 2.72
C LYS A 49 12.17 10.34 1.48
N HIS A 50 12.54 10.99 0.38
CA HIS A 50 11.95 10.76 -0.94
C HIS A 50 12.22 9.33 -1.39
N LYS A 51 11.28 8.43 -1.09
CA LYS A 51 11.29 7.05 -1.54
C LYS A 51 9.86 6.58 -1.74
N CYS A 52 9.70 5.60 -2.64
CA CYS A 52 8.47 4.86 -2.72
C CYS A 52 8.35 3.92 -1.50
N GLY A 53 7.12 3.59 -1.11
CA GLY A 53 6.89 2.61 -0.06
C GLY A 53 5.42 2.34 0.24
N TRP A 54 5.22 1.28 1.03
CA TRP A 54 3.92 0.93 1.57
C TRP A 54 3.73 1.65 2.89
N TYR A 55 2.50 2.11 3.14
CA TYR A 55 2.17 2.84 4.36
C TYR A 55 0.75 2.56 4.80
N ASP A 56 0.49 2.93 6.05
CA ASP A 56 -0.84 2.98 6.63
C ASP A 56 -0.95 4.20 7.55
N TYR A 57 -2.19 4.51 7.94
CA TYR A 57 -2.49 5.62 8.85
C TYR A 57 -3.21 5.10 10.09
N ASP A 58 -2.72 5.51 11.26
CA ASP A 58 -3.40 5.31 12.52
C ASP A 58 -3.66 6.67 13.18
N SER A 59 -4.87 6.89 13.71
CA SER A 59 -5.23 8.19 14.29
C SER A 59 -4.45 8.56 15.56
N GLU A 60 -3.87 7.57 16.25
CA GLU A 60 -3.06 7.76 17.45
C GLU A 60 -1.57 7.96 17.10
N TYR A 61 -1.09 7.28 16.05
CA TYR A 61 0.34 7.23 15.72
C TYR A 61 0.75 7.95 14.41
N GLY A 62 -0.21 8.45 13.63
CA GLY A 62 0.04 9.10 12.34
C GLY A 62 0.34 8.09 11.23
N TYR A 63 1.08 8.54 10.22
CA TYR A 63 1.50 7.67 9.13
C TYR A 63 2.71 6.83 9.52
N TRP A 64 2.75 5.59 9.04
CA TRP A 64 3.91 4.72 9.22
C TRP A 64 4.15 3.85 7.99
N GLU A 65 5.42 3.52 7.75
CA GLU A 65 5.83 2.71 6.61
C GLU A 65 5.81 1.21 6.95
N ASP A 66 5.17 0.40 6.10
CA ASP A 66 5.18 -1.05 6.21
C ASP A 66 6.22 -1.68 5.29
N THR A 67 7.36 -2.06 5.86
CA THR A 67 8.46 -2.71 5.11
C THR A 67 8.28 -4.22 4.98
N LYS A 68 7.20 -4.80 5.52
CA LYS A 68 6.98 -6.26 5.58
C LYS A 68 6.03 -6.78 4.51
N VAL A 69 5.62 -5.94 3.55
CA VAL A 69 4.79 -6.36 2.43
C VAL A 69 5.59 -7.27 1.49
N ILE A 70 5.07 -8.47 1.22
CA ILE A 70 5.69 -9.52 0.40
C ILE A 70 5.11 -9.53 -1.02
N ALA A 71 3.79 -9.40 -1.15
CA ALA A 71 3.08 -9.39 -2.42
C ALA A 71 1.82 -8.52 -2.36
N TRP A 72 1.32 -8.10 -3.51
CA TRP A 72 0.13 -7.27 -3.64
C TRP A 72 -0.79 -7.71 -4.78
N ILE A 73 -2.04 -7.28 -4.70
CA ILE A 73 -3.06 -7.46 -5.73
C ILE A 73 -4.01 -6.26 -5.71
N ALA A 74 -4.50 -5.85 -6.88
CA ALA A 74 -5.51 -4.80 -6.97
C ALA A 74 -6.74 -5.17 -6.14
N LEU A 75 -7.38 -4.16 -5.52
CA LEU A 75 -8.63 -4.38 -4.81
C LEU A 75 -9.68 -4.98 -5.76
N PRO A 76 -10.38 -6.06 -5.37
CA PRO A 76 -11.47 -6.58 -6.17
C PRO A 76 -12.63 -5.58 -6.18
N LYS A 77 -13.45 -5.59 -7.24
CA LYS A 77 -14.72 -4.84 -7.25
C LYS A 77 -15.63 -5.38 -6.13
N PRO A 78 -16.33 -4.51 -5.36
CA PRO A 78 -16.52 -3.07 -5.56
C PRO A 78 -15.53 -2.16 -4.81
N TYR A 79 -14.49 -2.72 -4.17
CA TYR A 79 -13.61 -1.98 -3.27
C TYR A 79 -12.50 -1.21 -3.99
N ALA A 80 -12.23 -1.54 -5.25
CA ALA A 80 -11.41 -0.68 -6.10
C ALA A 80 -12.05 0.71 -6.14
N LEU A 81 -11.33 1.72 -5.67
CA LEU A 81 -11.73 3.12 -5.82
C LEU A 81 -12.03 3.32 -7.31
N GLN A 82 -13.30 3.58 -7.64
CA GLN A 82 -13.62 4.16 -8.93
C GLN A 82 -12.92 5.51 -8.91
N GLU A 83 -11.95 5.71 -9.80
CA GLU A 83 -11.53 7.07 -10.14
C GLU A 83 -12.84 7.82 -10.40
N SER A 84 -13.16 8.80 -9.56
CA SER A 84 -14.29 9.66 -9.81
C SER A 84 -14.04 10.23 -11.20
N GLU A 85 -14.91 9.92 -12.15
CA GLU A 85 -15.06 10.74 -13.34
C GLU A 85 -15.58 12.09 -12.85
N ASP A 86 -14.72 12.90 -12.22
CA ASP A 86 -14.91 14.33 -12.07
C ASP A 86 -14.70 14.93 -13.46
N LYS A 87 -15.72 14.70 -14.30
CA LYS A 87 -16.06 15.56 -15.43
C LYS A 87 -17.23 16.41 -14.99
N GLU A 88 -16.93 17.59 -14.44
CA GLU A 88 -17.79 18.76 -14.61
C GLU A 88 -16.94 20.02 -14.77
#